data_AF-A0A0F7FFT9-F1
#
_entry.id   AF-A0A0F7FFT9-F1
#
_cell.length_a   1.000
_cell.length_b   1.000
_cell.length_c   1.000
_cell.angle_alpha   90.00
_cell.angle_beta   90.00
_cell.angle_gamma   90.00
#
_symmetry.space_group_name_H-M   'P 1'
#
loop_
_entity.id
_entity.type
_entity.pdbx_description
1 polymer ?
#
loop_
_entity_poly.entity_id
_entity_poly.type
_entity_poly.pdbx_seq_one_letter_code
_entity_poly.pdbx_strand_id
1 'polypeptide(L)'
;MPWIGLESSCSSEGVESLLKEYGYTVARKFAIELFVKESWMKFIIYEVIGFAEGVAELLSETFNCPALEAGPHLVLGEVSAKLWDEAAKVVMPTGESYIVPIYTYDGFLDVKMPTSKVRGLKGQIIIGGRAFDLPLKEEDILNLMIIDKRVKEKIEKAIAVYGEKRILSEELRERLGKKTRDEGRKSTRIEYEIDPETKIVFCLYDGKLTSMSLSRFTVFLAENQMFDELKEFLNKLPPSQLREIYNTLKEYLEVYKSTAGSRTELKNILEDLEKKLK
;
A
#
# COMPACT_ATOMS: atom_id res chain seq x y z
N MET A 1 -20.95 -5.43 -2.67
CA MET A 1 -22.21 -6.06 -3.10
C MET A 1 -22.74 -6.90 -1.95
N PRO A 2 -24.06 -7.14 -1.87
CA PRO A 2 -24.65 -7.94 -0.81
C PRO A 2 -24.22 -9.40 -0.85
N TRP A 3 -24.12 -10.00 0.32
CA TRP A 3 -23.73 -11.39 0.51
C TRP A 3 -24.86 -12.15 1.17
N ILE A 4 -25.05 -13.38 0.73
CA ILE A 4 -25.90 -14.36 1.37
C ILE A 4 -25.04 -15.60 1.60
N GLY A 5 -25.16 -16.26 2.75
CA GLY A 5 -24.34 -17.44 3.02
C GLY A 5 -25.04 -18.48 3.87
N LEU A 6 -24.53 -19.70 3.77
CA LEU A 6 -24.94 -20.86 4.54
C LEU A 6 -23.70 -21.51 5.15
N GLU A 7 -23.80 -22.01 6.37
CA GLU A 7 -22.71 -22.71 7.03
C GLU A 7 -22.31 -23.97 6.23
N SER A 8 -21.00 -24.20 6.14
CA SER A 8 -20.39 -25.15 5.20
C SER A 8 -20.61 -26.63 5.53
N SER A 9 -20.94 -26.98 6.77
CA SER A 9 -21.26 -28.35 7.18
C SER A 9 -22.67 -28.77 6.77
N CYS A 10 -23.53 -27.82 6.39
CA CYS A 10 -24.87 -28.08 5.91
C CYS A 10 -24.90 -28.45 4.42
N SER A 11 -25.95 -29.16 4.00
CA SER A 11 -26.15 -29.42 2.57
C SER A 11 -26.40 -28.10 1.85
N SER A 12 -25.58 -27.82 0.83
CA SER A 12 -25.74 -26.66 -0.05
C SER A 12 -26.61 -26.98 -1.28
N GLU A 13 -27.14 -28.20 -1.35
CA GLU A 13 -28.00 -28.64 -2.44
C GLU A 13 -29.29 -27.80 -2.47
N GLY A 14 -29.60 -27.21 -3.62
CA GLY A 14 -30.81 -26.40 -3.82
C GLY A 14 -30.70 -24.93 -3.40
N VAL A 15 -29.63 -24.48 -2.72
CA VAL A 15 -29.47 -23.07 -2.30
C VAL A 15 -29.47 -22.12 -3.51
N GLU A 16 -28.69 -22.40 -4.54
CA GLU A 16 -28.61 -21.56 -5.74
C GLU A 16 -29.93 -21.53 -6.52
N SER A 17 -30.66 -22.66 -6.56
CA SER A 17 -31.99 -22.74 -7.16
C SER A 17 -32.98 -21.86 -6.40
N LEU A 18 -32.99 -21.95 -5.07
CA LEU A 18 -33.84 -21.12 -4.21
C LEU A 18 -33.53 -19.63 -4.40
N LEU A 19 -32.25 -19.25 -4.38
CA LEU A 19 -31.85 -17.86 -4.61
C LEU A 19 -32.36 -17.35 -5.98
N LYS A 20 -32.27 -18.17 -7.02
CA LYS A 20 -32.78 -17.82 -8.35
C LYS A 20 -34.30 -17.67 -8.39
N GLU A 21 -35.04 -18.54 -7.70
CA GLU A 21 -36.51 -18.44 -7.57
C GLU A 21 -36.95 -17.13 -6.91
N TYR A 22 -36.17 -16.67 -5.92
CA TYR A 22 -36.39 -15.39 -5.24
C TYR A 22 -35.82 -14.19 -6.02
N GLY A 23 -35.35 -14.40 -7.24
CA GLY A 23 -34.91 -13.33 -8.16
C GLY A 23 -33.47 -12.87 -7.97
N TYR A 24 -32.65 -13.58 -7.18
CA TYR A 24 -31.23 -13.26 -7.04
C TYR A 24 -30.41 -13.81 -8.20
N THR A 25 -29.43 -13.02 -8.62
CA THR A 25 -28.37 -13.49 -9.52
C THR A 25 -27.07 -13.62 -8.74
N VAL A 26 -26.50 -14.83 -8.69
CA VAL A 26 -25.21 -15.09 -8.04
C VAL A 26 -24.08 -14.63 -8.94
N ALA A 27 -23.31 -13.64 -8.48
CA ALA A 27 -22.16 -13.09 -9.20
C ALA A 27 -20.89 -13.91 -8.94
N ARG A 28 -20.64 -14.29 -7.70
CA ARG A 28 -19.49 -15.13 -7.32
C ARG A 28 -19.79 -15.96 -6.07
N LYS A 29 -19.04 -17.05 -5.93
CA LYS A 29 -19.05 -17.96 -4.77
C LYS A 29 -17.67 -18.02 -4.14
N PHE A 30 -17.60 -17.91 -2.82
CA PHE A 30 -16.36 -18.02 -2.05
C PHE A 30 -16.65 -18.50 -0.63
N ALA A 31 -15.63 -18.72 0.19
CA ALA A 31 -15.80 -19.14 1.58
C ALA A 31 -15.12 -18.15 2.52
N ILE A 32 -15.74 -17.93 3.69
CA ILE A 32 -15.18 -17.13 4.78
C ILE A 32 -15.38 -17.86 6.11
N GLU A 33 -14.61 -17.49 7.13
CA GLU A 33 -14.90 -17.89 8.51
C GLU A 33 -15.27 -16.64 9.33
N LEU A 34 -16.34 -16.73 10.12
CA LEU A 34 -16.78 -15.67 11.03
C LEU A 34 -16.68 -16.16 12.48
N PHE A 35 -16.20 -15.28 13.35
CA PHE A 35 -16.17 -15.53 14.79
C PHE A 35 -17.50 -15.13 15.43
N VAL A 36 -18.32 -16.13 15.75
CA VAL A 36 -19.69 -15.98 16.26
C VAL A 36 -19.83 -16.76 17.56
N LYS A 37 -20.39 -16.13 18.61
CA LYS A 37 -20.65 -16.78 19.92
C LYS A 37 -19.47 -17.61 20.41
N GLU A 38 -18.26 -17.03 20.32
CA GLU A 38 -16.98 -17.63 20.77
C GLU A 38 -16.38 -18.74 19.90
N SER A 39 -16.97 -19.03 18.73
CA SER A 39 -16.47 -20.06 17.80
C SER A 39 -16.25 -19.51 16.40
N TRP A 40 -15.34 -20.12 15.66
CA TRP A 40 -15.19 -19.84 14.22
C TRP A 40 -16.14 -20.74 13.44
N MET A 41 -17.02 -20.14 12.66
CA MET A 41 -17.95 -20.84 11.78
C MET A 41 -17.61 -20.54 10.32
N LYS A 42 -17.56 -21.58 9.49
CA LYS A 42 -17.20 -21.45 8.08
C LYS A 42 -18.48 -21.37 7.23
N PHE A 43 -18.56 -20.34 6.39
CA PHE A 43 -19.71 -20.10 5.52
C PHE A 43 -19.30 -20.17 4.06
N ILE A 44 -20.18 -20.74 3.25
CA ILE A 44 -20.16 -20.58 1.80
C ILE A 44 -20.98 -19.34 1.46
N ILE A 45 -20.32 -18.37 0.83
CA ILE A 45 -20.87 -17.07 0.48
C ILE A 45 -21.23 -17.04 -0.99
N TYR A 46 -22.43 -16.56 -1.25
CA TYR A 46 -22.97 -16.18 -2.55
C TYR A 46 -23.04 -14.65 -2.57
N GLU A 47 -22.15 -14.02 -3.33
CA GLU A 47 -22.32 -12.60 -3.63
C GLU A 47 -23.40 -12.45 -4.69
N VAL A 48 -24.43 -11.66 -4.39
CA VAL A 48 -25.63 -11.57 -5.21
C VAL A 48 -25.91 -10.16 -5.69
N ILE A 49 -26.66 -10.08 -6.78
CA ILE A 49 -27.35 -8.87 -7.22
C ILE A 49 -28.78 -8.92 -6.68
N GLY A 50 -29.15 -7.96 -5.82
CA GLY A 50 -30.44 -7.90 -5.14
C GLY A 50 -30.31 -7.44 -3.67
N PHE A 51 -31.43 -7.25 -2.97
CA PHE A 51 -31.44 -6.89 -1.54
C PHE A 51 -31.35 -8.16 -0.68
N ALA A 52 -30.34 -8.25 0.18
CA ALA A 52 -30.11 -9.45 1.01
C ALA A 52 -30.76 -9.39 2.40
N GLU A 53 -31.40 -8.27 2.76
CA GLU A 53 -32.01 -8.09 4.09
C GLU A 53 -33.16 -9.10 4.31
N GLY A 54 -33.12 -9.82 5.44
CA GLY A 54 -34.09 -10.85 5.81
C GLY A 54 -33.88 -12.22 5.16
N VAL A 55 -32.93 -12.37 4.24
CA VAL A 55 -32.67 -13.66 3.57
C VAL A 55 -32.01 -14.68 4.50
N ALA A 56 -31.21 -14.22 5.45
CA ALA A 56 -30.57 -15.11 6.43
C ALA A 56 -31.61 -15.86 7.27
N GLU A 57 -32.71 -15.21 7.65
CA GLU A 57 -33.79 -15.86 8.41
C GLU A 57 -34.47 -16.95 7.58
N LEU A 58 -34.87 -16.60 6.35
CA LEU A 58 -35.47 -17.55 5.39
C LEU A 58 -34.59 -18.78 5.16
N LEU A 59 -33.30 -18.58 4.91
CA LEU A 59 -32.37 -19.68 4.67
C LEU A 59 -32.14 -20.52 5.93
N SER A 60 -32.06 -19.88 7.09
CA SER A 60 -31.84 -20.58 8.35
C SER A 60 -32.99 -21.52 8.67
N GLU A 61 -34.23 -21.06 8.46
CA GLU A 61 -35.44 -21.87 8.63
C GLU A 61 -35.54 -22.97 7.57
N THR A 62 -35.31 -22.64 6.30
CA THR A 62 -35.49 -23.58 5.17
C THR A 62 -34.50 -24.74 5.22
N PHE A 63 -33.23 -24.45 5.54
CA PHE A 63 -32.16 -25.44 5.56
C PHE A 63 -31.83 -25.95 6.96
N ASN A 64 -32.53 -25.45 8.00
CA ASN A 64 -32.27 -25.75 9.42
C ASN A 64 -30.77 -25.62 9.76
N CYS A 65 -30.15 -24.53 9.30
CA CYS A 65 -28.71 -24.34 9.30
C CYS A 65 -28.33 -22.87 9.58
N PRO A 66 -27.22 -22.55 10.26
CA PRO A 66 -26.79 -21.17 10.38
C PRO A 66 -26.61 -20.52 8.99
N ALA A 67 -27.25 -19.39 8.80
CA ALA A 67 -27.20 -18.61 7.57
C ALA A 67 -26.77 -17.18 7.87
N LEU A 68 -26.30 -16.47 6.85
CA LEU A 68 -25.90 -15.08 6.99
C LEU A 68 -26.35 -14.22 5.82
N GLU A 69 -26.46 -12.93 6.12
CA GLU A 69 -26.64 -11.86 5.14
C GLU A 69 -25.68 -10.71 5.46
N ALA A 70 -25.19 -10.04 4.43
CA ALA A 70 -24.43 -8.80 4.56
C ALA A 70 -24.80 -7.85 3.42
N GLY A 71 -24.72 -6.55 3.65
CA GLY A 71 -24.99 -5.56 2.61
C GLY A 71 -25.11 -4.14 3.16
N PRO A 72 -25.54 -3.19 2.32
CA PRO A 72 -25.65 -1.78 2.69
C PRO A 72 -26.58 -1.49 3.88
N HIS A 73 -27.49 -2.41 4.20
CA HIS A 73 -28.40 -2.33 5.34
C HIS A 73 -27.71 -2.63 6.69
N LEU A 74 -26.49 -3.21 6.68
CA LEU A 74 -25.73 -3.57 7.87
C LEU A 74 -24.44 -2.76 7.96
N VAL A 75 -24.61 -1.46 8.24
CA VAL A 75 -23.52 -0.52 8.53
C VAL A 75 -23.54 -0.18 10.02
N LEU A 76 -22.40 -0.33 10.68
CA LEU A 76 -22.21 0.02 12.08
C LEU A 76 -21.31 1.26 12.17
N GLY A 77 -21.77 2.27 12.91
CA GLY A 77 -21.08 3.55 13.04
C GLY A 77 -21.60 4.62 12.08
N GLU A 78 -20.87 5.74 11.99
CA GLU A 78 -21.29 6.91 11.22
C GLU A 78 -20.47 7.06 9.94
N VAL A 79 -21.12 6.87 8.79
CA VAL A 79 -20.49 7.09 7.48
C VAL A 79 -19.99 8.53 7.32
N SER A 80 -20.69 9.51 7.91
CA SER A 80 -20.28 10.92 7.96
C SER A 80 -18.96 11.16 8.68
N ALA A 81 -18.61 10.32 9.66
CA ALA A 81 -17.33 10.37 10.35
C ALA A 81 -16.18 9.76 9.54
N LYS A 82 -16.46 9.27 8.32
CA LYS A 82 -15.53 8.56 7.44
C LYS A 82 -14.91 7.30 8.06
N LEU A 83 -15.53 6.75 9.10
CA LEU A 83 -15.08 5.52 9.74
C LEU A 83 -16.31 4.70 10.13
N TRP A 84 -16.50 3.54 9.52
CA TRP A 84 -17.62 2.66 9.80
C TRP A 84 -17.25 1.21 9.54
N ASP A 85 -18.00 0.28 10.11
CA ASP A 85 -17.90 -1.13 9.81
C ASP A 85 -19.06 -1.59 8.90
N GLU A 86 -18.75 -2.36 7.86
CA GLU A 86 -19.73 -3.25 7.23
C GLU A 86 -19.83 -4.51 8.09
N ALA A 87 -21.06 -4.97 8.34
CA ALA A 87 -21.33 -6.15 9.14
C ALA A 87 -22.11 -7.23 8.36
N ALA A 88 -22.07 -8.43 8.90
CA ALA A 88 -22.93 -9.55 8.52
C ALA A 88 -23.86 -9.89 9.69
N LYS A 89 -25.13 -10.14 9.40
CA LYS A 89 -26.08 -10.73 10.34
C LYS A 89 -26.06 -12.24 10.14
N VAL A 90 -25.81 -12.98 11.20
CA VAL A 90 -25.83 -14.44 11.24
C VAL A 90 -27.07 -14.87 12.00
N VAL A 91 -27.87 -15.76 11.42
CA VAL A 91 -29.11 -16.29 12.02
C VAL A 91 -28.94 -17.79 12.25
N MET A 92 -29.10 -18.20 13.50
CA MET A 92 -29.04 -19.60 13.92
C MET A 92 -30.38 -20.30 13.67
N PRO A 93 -30.39 -21.64 13.53
CA PRO A 93 -31.63 -22.41 13.36
C PRO A 93 -32.60 -22.27 14.55
N THR A 94 -32.09 -21.85 15.71
CA THR A 94 -32.87 -21.56 16.92
C THR A 94 -33.60 -20.21 16.87
N GLY A 95 -33.37 -19.39 15.83
CA GLY A 95 -33.88 -18.03 15.72
C GLY A 95 -32.99 -16.97 16.37
N GLU A 96 -31.92 -17.36 17.09
CA GLU A 96 -30.95 -16.41 17.62
C GLU A 96 -30.20 -15.70 16.47
N SER A 97 -30.00 -14.38 16.56
CA SER A 97 -29.24 -13.62 15.56
C SER A 97 -28.07 -12.84 16.17
N TYR A 98 -27.01 -12.70 15.38
CA TYR A 98 -25.76 -12.06 15.77
C TYR A 98 -25.28 -11.13 14.66
N ILE A 99 -24.89 -9.90 15.01
CA ILE A 99 -24.26 -8.96 14.07
C ILE A 99 -22.75 -9.01 14.28
N VAL A 100 -22.02 -9.27 13.19
CA VAL A 100 -20.56 -9.46 13.19
C VAL A 100 -19.93 -8.47 12.23
N PRO A 101 -19.05 -7.55 12.68
CA PRO A 101 -18.36 -6.63 11.79
C PRO A 101 -17.36 -7.41 10.93
N ILE A 102 -17.45 -7.26 9.60
CA ILE A 102 -16.63 -8.00 8.62
C ILE A 102 -15.55 -7.12 8.00
N TYR A 103 -15.83 -5.84 7.76
CA TYR A 103 -14.85 -4.89 7.24
C TYR A 103 -14.95 -3.58 7.98
N THR A 104 -13.81 -2.98 8.29
CA THR A 104 -13.71 -1.56 8.66
C THR A 104 -13.36 -0.75 7.42
N TYR A 105 -14.13 0.30 7.16
CA TYR A 105 -13.84 1.31 6.16
C TYR A 105 -13.30 2.56 6.84
N ASP A 106 -12.11 2.96 6.41
CA ASP A 106 -11.48 4.22 6.76
C ASP A 106 -11.41 5.09 5.51
N GLY A 107 -12.32 6.06 5.44
CA GLY A 107 -12.41 7.05 4.36
C GLY A 107 -11.40 8.20 4.47
N PHE A 108 -10.55 8.25 5.50
CA PHE A 108 -9.38 9.14 5.51
C PHE A 108 -8.22 8.51 4.75
N LEU A 109 -8.08 7.19 4.85
CA LEU A 109 -7.04 6.42 4.18
C LEU A 109 -7.53 5.69 2.93
N ASP A 110 -8.82 5.78 2.60
CA ASP A 110 -9.52 4.96 1.60
C ASP A 110 -9.14 3.48 1.70
N VAL A 111 -9.12 2.96 2.93
CA VAL A 111 -8.80 1.57 3.25
C VAL A 111 -10.08 0.85 3.64
N LYS A 112 -10.26 -0.33 3.07
CA LYS A 112 -11.22 -1.34 3.51
C LYS A 112 -10.45 -2.52 4.10
N MET A 113 -10.55 -2.74 5.41
CA MET A 113 -9.74 -3.74 6.12
C MET A 113 -10.62 -4.80 6.78
N PRO A 114 -10.39 -6.11 6.56
CA PRO A 114 -11.06 -7.15 7.32
C PRO A 114 -10.82 -7.01 8.82
N THR A 115 -11.89 -7.20 9.60
CA THR A 115 -11.79 -7.16 11.06
C THR A 115 -11.11 -8.42 11.61
N SER A 116 -10.80 -8.43 12.91
CA SER A 116 -10.31 -9.64 13.59
C SER A 116 -11.35 -10.75 13.72
N LYS A 117 -12.62 -10.49 13.37
CA LYS A 117 -13.74 -11.43 13.47
C LYS A 117 -13.99 -12.21 12.18
N VAL A 118 -13.19 -11.99 11.14
CA VAL A 118 -13.34 -12.65 9.85
C VAL A 118 -12.00 -13.19 9.32
N ARG A 119 -12.07 -14.33 8.63
CA ARG A 119 -10.95 -14.92 7.86
C ARG A 119 -11.41 -15.24 6.45
N GLY A 120 -10.46 -15.29 5.52
CA GLY A 120 -10.73 -15.57 4.10
C GLY A 120 -11.07 -14.32 3.26
N LEU A 121 -11.01 -13.13 3.87
CA LEU A 121 -11.19 -11.84 3.18
C LEU A 121 -9.86 -11.10 3.05
N LYS A 122 -9.73 -10.35 1.95
CA LYS A 122 -8.59 -9.47 1.70
C LYS A 122 -8.95 -8.02 2.01
N GLY A 123 -7.98 -7.25 2.48
CA GLY A 123 -8.13 -5.81 2.53
C GLY A 123 -8.00 -5.19 1.15
N GLN A 124 -8.36 -3.92 1.06
CA GLN A 124 -8.22 -3.12 -0.13
C GLN A 124 -7.83 -1.69 0.25
N ILE A 125 -7.01 -1.04 -0.57
CA ILE A 125 -6.71 0.38 -0.46
C ILE A 125 -6.93 1.05 -1.81
N ILE A 126 -7.50 2.25 -1.83
CA ILE A 126 -7.65 3.04 -3.05
C ILE A 126 -6.55 4.09 -3.11
N ILE A 127 -5.76 4.09 -4.18
CA ILE A 127 -4.64 5.01 -4.39
C ILE A 127 -4.76 5.58 -5.80
N GLY A 128 -4.82 6.92 -5.93
CA GLY A 128 -4.96 7.58 -7.23
C GLY A 128 -6.22 7.16 -8.01
N GLY A 129 -7.30 6.80 -7.31
CA GLY A 129 -8.55 6.32 -7.90
C GLY A 129 -8.53 4.85 -8.35
N ARG A 130 -7.43 4.12 -8.13
CA ARG A 130 -7.32 2.68 -8.40
C ARG A 130 -7.37 1.89 -7.10
N ALA A 131 -8.07 0.76 -7.12
CA ALA A 131 -8.18 -0.13 -5.97
C ALA A 131 -7.11 -1.22 -6.03
N PHE A 132 -6.41 -1.43 -4.91
CA PHE A 132 -5.35 -2.43 -4.76
C PHE A 132 -5.70 -3.39 -3.63
N ASP A 133 -5.53 -4.69 -3.88
CA ASP A 133 -5.67 -5.71 -2.84
C ASP A 133 -4.55 -5.55 -1.80
N LEU A 134 -4.89 -5.76 -0.53
CA LEU A 134 -3.93 -5.80 0.56
C LEU A 134 -3.68 -7.24 1.01
N PRO A 135 -2.42 -7.59 1.36
CA PRO A 135 -1.24 -6.71 1.36
C PRO A 135 -0.71 -6.36 -0.05
N LEU A 136 -0.18 -5.15 -0.21
CA LEU A 136 0.39 -4.65 -1.48
C LEU A 136 1.60 -5.49 -1.89
N LYS A 137 1.65 -5.82 -3.19
CA LYS A 137 2.76 -6.50 -3.83
C LYS A 137 3.73 -5.49 -4.44
N GLU A 138 4.90 -5.99 -4.83
CA GLU A 138 5.91 -5.18 -5.50
C GLU A 138 5.38 -4.56 -6.81
N GLU A 139 4.65 -5.34 -7.60
CA GLU A 139 4.04 -4.88 -8.85
C GLU A 139 3.07 -3.70 -8.62
N ASP A 140 2.34 -3.73 -7.50
CA ASP A 140 1.44 -2.64 -7.12
C ASP A 140 2.22 -1.36 -6.82
N ILE A 141 3.34 -1.50 -6.11
CA ILE A 141 4.22 -0.41 -5.70
C ILE A 141 4.96 0.21 -6.89
N LEU A 142 5.48 -0.60 -7.82
CA LEU A 142 6.18 -0.11 -9.02
C LEU A 142 5.27 0.76 -9.89
N ASN A 143 3.97 0.45 -9.94
CA ASN A 143 2.98 1.26 -10.66
C ASN A 143 2.57 2.54 -9.90
N LEU A 144 2.83 2.61 -8.60
CA LEU A 144 2.34 3.66 -7.69
C LEU A 144 3.42 4.67 -7.29
N MET A 145 4.67 4.25 -7.14
CA MET A 145 5.78 5.07 -6.66
C MET A 145 6.35 6.03 -7.70
N ILE A 146 6.05 5.81 -8.99
CA ILE A 146 6.51 6.66 -10.08
C ILE A 146 5.77 8.02 -10.10
N ILE A 147 4.65 8.16 -9.36
CA ILE A 147 3.62 9.15 -9.72
C ILE A 147 3.39 10.28 -8.69
N ASP A 148 3.52 10.07 -7.35
CA ASP A 148 3.17 11.16 -6.42
C ASP A 148 3.65 10.95 -4.95
N LYS A 149 4.23 11.99 -4.33
CA LYS A 149 4.55 12.06 -2.89
C LYS A 149 3.34 11.74 -2.00
N ARG A 150 2.13 12.11 -2.42
CA ARG A 150 0.87 11.84 -1.69
C ARG A 150 0.57 10.36 -1.56
N VAL A 151 0.96 9.55 -2.56
CA VAL A 151 0.79 8.09 -2.54
C VAL A 151 1.64 7.48 -1.45
N LYS A 152 2.89 7.92 -1.34
CA LYS A 152 3.82 7.46 -0.30
C LYS A 152 3.31 7.78 1.10
N GLU A 153 2.92 9.03 1.36
CA GLU A 153 2.38 9.45 2.67
C GLU A 153 1.15 8.63 3.07
N LYS A 154 0.31 8.28 2.10
CA LYS A 154 -0.88 7.45 2.34
C LYS A 154 -0.53 6.03 2.78
N ILE A 155 0.44 5.40 2.11
CA ILE A 155 0.93 4.06 2.48
C ILE A 155 1.56 4.09 3.88
N GLU A 156 2.39 5.10 4.18
CA GLU A 156 3.01 5.25 5.51
C GLU A 156 1.97 5.40 6.62
N LYS A 157 0.92 6.21 6.40
CA LYS A 157 -0.19 6.34 7.36
C LYS A 157 -0.96 5.03 7.53
N ALA A 158 -1.22 4.32 6.43
CA ALA A 158 -1.88 3.02 6.49
C ALA A 158 -1.05 1.99 7.28
N ILE A 159 0.28 1.99 7.12
CA ILE A 159 1.19 1.15 7.91
C ILE A 159 1.14 1.54 9.39
N ALA A 160 1.12 2.83 9.71
CA ALA A 160 1.06 3.29 11.09
C ALA A 160 -0.24 2.88 11.81
N VAL A 161 -1.37 2.85 11.10
CA VAL A 161 -2.69 2.51 11.67
C VAL A 161 -2.92 0.99 11.70
N TYR A 162 -2.70 0.30 10.60
CA TYR A 162 -3.07 -1.13 10.44
C TYR A 162 -1.90 -2.09 10.62
N GLY A 163 -0.68 -1.58 10.71
CA GLY A 163 0.54 -2.36 10.83
C GLY A 163 1.08 -2.84 9.49
N GLU A 164 2.41 -2.89 9.43
CA GLU A 164 3.16 -3.22 8.21
C GLU A 164 2.72 -4.54 7.56
N LYS A 165 2.50 -5.59 8.35
CA LYS A 165 2.14 -6.94 7.85
C LYS A 165 0.81 -6.98 7.09
N ARG A 166 -0.12 -6.07 7.40
CA ARG A 166 -1.43 -6.01 6.75
C ARG A 166 -1.39 -5.18 5.47
N ILE A 167 -0.44 -4.24 5.38
CA ILE A 167 -0.34 -3.30 4.27
C ILE A 167 0.66 -3.78 3.21
N LEU A 168 1.78 -4.38 3.60
CA LEU A 168 2.85 -4.80 2.70
C LEU A 168 3.00 -6.32 2.71
N SER A 169 3.11 -6.90 1.52
CA SER A 169 3.42 -8.33 1.35
C SER A 169 4.74 -8.70 2.01
N GLU A 170 4.88 -9.97 2.38
CA GLU A 170 6.10 -10.49 3.00
C GLU A 170 7.32 -10.30 2.09
N GLU A 171 7.18 -10.57 0.80
CA GLU A 171 8.26 -10.38 -0.19
C GLU A 171 8.74 -8.93 -0.21
N LEU A 172 7.81 -7.98 -0.23
CA LEU A 172 8.12 -6.55 -0.23
C LEU A 172 8.78 -6.12 1.09
N ARG A 173 8.27 -6.60 2.23
CA ARG A 173 8.87 -6.33 3.55
C ARG A 173 10.27 -6.89 3.67
N GLU A 174 10.51 -8.10 3.17
CA GLU A 174 11.84 -8.68 3.14
C GLU A 174 12.79 -7.91 2.24
N ARG A 175 12.31 -7.40 1.10
CA ARG A 175 13.15 -6.63 0.19
C ARG A 175 13.50 -5.26 0.77
N LEU A 176 12.56 -4.63 1.46
CA LEU A 176 12.78 -3.41 2.24
C LEU A 176 13.67 -3.67 3.49
N GLY A 177 13.54 -4.84 4.12
CA GLY A 177 14.26 -5.25 5.33
C GLY A 177 15.65 -5.87 5.11
N LYS A 178 15.91 -6.50 3.97
CA LYS A 178 17.24 -7.01 3.56
C LYS A 178 18.19 -5.85 3.22
N LYS A 179 17.66 -4.69 2.83
CA LYS A 179 18.44 -3.44 2.72
C LYS A 179 18.92 -2.88 4.08
N THR A 180 18.39 -3.36 5.21
CA THR A 180 18.74 -2.86 6.56
C THR A 180 19.61 -3.82 7.38
N ARG A 181 19.75 -5.10 7.00
CA ARG A 181 20.48 -6.10 7.79
C ARG A 181 21.92 -6.40 7.34
N ASP A 182 22.30 -6.07 6.11
CA ASP A 182 23.65 -6.36 5.59
C ASP A 182 24.67 -5.19 5.69
N GLU A 183 24.32 -4.03 6.24
CA GLU A 183 25.25 -2.89 6.32
C GLU A 183 25.42 -2.35 7.75
N GLY A 184 26.02 -3.20 8.59
CA GLY A 184 26.70 -2.79 9.83
C GLY A 184 28.04 -2.05 9.59
N ARG A 185 28.28 -1.55 8.38
CA ARG A 185 29.37 -0.62 8.07
C ARG A 185 28.76 0.63 7.48
N LYS A 186 29.20 1.78 8.00
CA LYS A 186 28.98 3.13 7.47
C LYS A 186 29.14 3.18 5.93
N SER A 187 28.10 2.81 5.19
CA SER A 187 27.88 3.26 3.82
C SER A 187 26.50 3.88 3.80
N THR A 188 26.47 5.20 3.95
CA THR A 188 25.30 6.01 3.68
C THR A 188 25.03 5.94 2.18
N ARG A 189 24.51 4.80 1.69
CA ARG A 189 24.26 4.60 0.27
C ARG A 189 23.08 5.45 -0.15
N ILE A 190 23.33 6.32 -1.13
CA ILE A 190 22.29 7.14 -1.74
C ILE A 190 21.80 6.45 -2.99
N GLU A 191 20.52 6.09 -2.99
CA GLU A 191 19.81 5.75 -4.22
C GLU A 191 19.21 7.04 -4.77
N TYR A 192 19.47 7.36 -6.04
CA TYR A 192 18.93 8.56 -6.67
C TYR A 192 18.40 8.30 -8.08
N GLU A 193 17.34 9.02 -8.43
CA GLU A 193 16.77 9.05 -9.78
C GLU A 193 16.69 10.51 -10.26
N ILE A 194 16.99 10.72 -11.54
CA ILE A 194 17.07 12.03 -12.17
C ILE A 194 15.86 12.18 -13.07
N ASP A 195 15.08 13.23 -12.87
CA ASP A 195 14.13 13.70 -13.88
C ASP A 195 14.87 14.66 -14.83
N PRO A 196 15.20 14.22 -16.05
CA PRO A 196 15.98 15.04 -16.98
C PRO A 196 15.19 16.24 -17.52
N GLU A 197 13.85 16.23 -17.47
CA GLU A 197 13.01 17.35 -17.92
C GLU A 197 12.88 18.42 -16.86
N THR A 198 12.67 18.01 -15.59
CA THR A 198 12.45 18.96 -14.49
C THR A 198 13.71 19.34 -13.71
N LYS A 199 14.85 18.69 -13.98
CA LYS A 199 16.14 18.87 -13.27
C LYS A 199 16.02 18.64 -11.76
N ILE A 200 15.12 17.76 -11.35
CA ILE A 200 14.94 17.35 -9.97
C ILE A 200 15.62 16.01 -9.77
N VAL A 201 16.32 15.88 -8.64
CA VAL A 201 16.90 14.62 -8.19
C VAL A 201 16.12 14.16 -6.97
N PHE A 202 15.58 12.94 -7.05
CA PHE A 202 14.99 12.25 -5.92
C PHE A 202 16.05 11.36 -5.31
N CYS A 203 16.35 11.52 -4.02
CA CYS A 203 17.39 10.74 -3.36
C CYS A 203 16.91 10.17 -2.01
N LEU A 204 17.21 8.90 -1.80
CA LEU A 204 17.03 8.21 -0.53
C LEU A 204 18.34 8.30 0.24
N TYR A 205 18.37 9.11 1.31
CA TYR A 205 19.53 9.30 2.17
C TYR A 205 19.14 9.04 3.61
N ASP A 206 19.88 8.16 4.31
CA ASP A 206 19.64 7.82 5.71
C ASP A 206 18.17 7.37 5.98
N GLY A 207 17.63 6.57 5.06
CA GLY A 207 16.24 6.11 5.10
C GLY A 207 15.18 7.19 4.80
N LYS A 208 15.59 8.45 4.55
CA LYS A 208 14.71 9.57 4.24
C LYS A 208 14.75 9.88 2.75
N LEU A 209 13.60 9.75 2.10
CA LEU A 209 13.45 10.16 0.71
C LEU A 209 13.27 11.69 0.65
N THR A 210 14.15 12.35 -0.08
CA THR A 210 14.14 13.80 -0.27
C THR A 210 14.23 14.13 -1.75
N SER A 211 13.69 15.28 -2.15
CA SER A 211 13.81 15.82 -3.50
C SER A 211 14.60 17.11 -3.43
N MET A 212 15.56 17.29 -4.32
CA MET A 212 16.30 18.55 -4.43
C MET A 212 16.64 18.85 -5.88
N SER A 213 16.97 20.11 -6.19
CA SER A 213 17.44 20.44 -7.52
C SER A 213 18.74 19.71 -7.83
N LEU A 214 18.97 19.44 -9.10
CA LEU A 214 20.18 18.83 -9.63
C LEU A 214 21.47 19.55 -9.16
N SER A 215 21.47 20.88 -9.12
CA SER A 215 22.54 21.68 -8.52
C SER A 215 22.70 21.43 -7.02
N ARG A 216 21.61 21.42 -6.24
CA ARG A 216 21.68 21.18 -4.79
C ARG A 216 22.11 19.76 -4.46
N PHE A 217 21.69 18.76 -5.24
CA PHE A 217 22.12 17.37 -5.08
C PHE A 217 23.62 17.21 -5.31
N THR A 218 24.14 17.88 -6.33
CA THR A 218 25.58 17.86 -6.61
C THR A 218 26.38 18.45 -5.44
N VAL A 219 25.92 19.59 -4.91
CA VAL A 219 26.54 20.21 -3.73
C VAL A 219 26.41 19.30 -2.50
N PHE A 220 25.26 18.66 -2.32
CA PHE A 220 25.02 17.73 -1.22
C PHE A 220 25.99 16.54 -1.25
N LEU A 221 26.24 15.94 -2.41
CA LEU A 221 27.23 14.85 -2.54
C LEU A 221 28.64 15.33 -2.20
N ALA A 222 29.01 16.54 -2.62
CA ALA A 222 30.30 17.15 -2.27
C ALA A 222 30.40 17.50 -0.76
N GLU A 223 29.35 18.03 -0.15
CA GLU A 223 29.26 18.34 1.30
C GLU A 223 29.53 17.09 2.14
N ASN A 224 28.97 15.95 1.74
CA ASN A 224 29.07 14.68 2.45
C ASN A 224 30.30 13.84 2.03
N GLN A 225 31.21 14.39 1.23
CA GLN A 225 32.43 13.73 0.73
C GLN A 225 32.14 12.41 -0.03
N MET A 226 30.98 12.33 -0.68
CA MET A 226 30.55 11.18 -1.49
C MET A 226 31.05 11.34 -2.94
N PHE A 227 32.37 11.36 -3.10
CA PHE A 227 33.02 11.75 -4.35
C PHE A 227 32.87 10.69 -5.46
N ASP A 228 32.76 9.42 -5.12
CA ASP A 228 32.55 8.36 -6.10
C ASP A 228 31.12 8.39 -6.65
N GLU A 229 30.12 8.54 -5.78
CA GLU A 229 28.73 8.75 -6.17
C GLU A 229 28.55 10.03 -6.98
N LEU A 230 29.30 11.09 -6.65
CA LEU A 230 29.33 12.33 -7.42
C LEU A 230 29.83 12.07 -8.85
N LYS A 231 30.92 11.33 -9.04
CA LYS A 231 31.43 10.98 -10.37
C LYS A 231 30.42 10.14 -11.16
N GLU A 232 29.79 9.17 -10.53
CA GLU A 232 28.73 8.36 -11.17
C GLU A 232 27.53 9.21 -11.58
N PHE A 233 27.09 10.12 -10.71
CA PHE A 233 25.99 11.04 -10.97
C PHE A 233 26.28 11.91 -12.19
N LEU A 234 27.47 12.50 -12.25
CA LEU A 234 27.91 13.32 -13.38
C LEU A 234 27.96 12.55 -14.70
N ASN A 235 28.31 11.27 -14.69
CA ASN A 235 28.33 10.45 -15.92
C ASN A 235 26.94 10.17 -16.49
N LYS A 236 25.87 10.23 -15.67
CA LYS A 236 24.49 9.97 -16.10
C LYS A 236 23.82 11.21 -16.71
N LEU A 237 24.48 12.36 -16.68
CA LEU A 237 23.88 13.64 -17.03
C LEU A 237 24.16 14.04 -18.49
N PRO A 238 23.16 14.62 -19.19
CA PRO A 238 23.35 15.15 -20.52
C PRO A 238 24.29 16.38 -20.53
N PRO A 239 25.00 16.66 -21.64
CA PRO A 239 25.96 17.77 -21.74
C PRO A 239 25.39 19.14 -21.38
N SER A 240 24.11 19.38 -21.66
CA SER A 240 23.40 20.62 -21.34
C SER A 240 23.30 20.88 -19.82
N GLN A 241 23.20 19.82 -19.01
CA GLN A 241 23.11 19.91 -17.54
C GLN A 241 24.49 19.93 -16.87
N LEU A 242 25.51 19.34 -17.50
CA LEU A 242 26.88 19.33 -16.99
C LEU A 242 27.48 20.74 -16.84
N ARG A 243 27.17 21.66 -17.78
CA ARG A 243 27.68 23.03 -17.72
C ARG A 243 27.09 23.84 -16.56
N GLU A 244 25.81 23.63 -16.24
CA GLU A 244 25.14 24.22 -15.08
C GLU A 244 25.73 23.68 -13.76
N ILE A 245 25.97 22.37 -13.69
CA ILE A 245 26.59 21.75 -12.52
C ILE A 245 28.04 22.19 -12.34
N TYR A 246 28.81 22.32 -13.42
CA TYR A 246 30.19 22.81 -13.36
C TYR A 246 30.28 24.17 -12.66
N ASN A 247 29.43 25.13 -13.07
CA ASN A 247 29.38 26.44 -12.43
C ASN A 247 28.99 26.33 -10.95
N THR A 248 27.99 25.51 -10.64
CA THR A 248 27.55 25.26 -9.26
C THR A 248 28.67 24.72 -8.37
N LEU A 249 29.41 23.70 -8.84
CA LEU A 249 30.52 23.10 -8.10
C LEU A 249 31.72 24.05 -7.97
N LYS A 250 31.96 24.89 -8.98
CA LYS A 250 33.00 25.90 -8.96
C LYS A 250 32.71 26.98 -7.91
N GLU A 251 31.50 27.53 -7.90
CA GLU A 251 31.03 28.47 -6.88
C GLU A 251 31.12 27.85 -5.48
N TYR A 252 30.72 26.58 -5.36
CA TYR A 252 30.83 25.84 -4.11
C TYR A 252 32.30 25.72 -3.65
N LEU A 253 33.23 25.35 -4.53
CA LEU A 253 34.66 25.22 -4.21
C LEU A 253 35.31 26.53 -3.72
N GLU A 254 34.83 27.69 -4.21
CA GLU A 254 35.30 29.01 -3.77
C GLU A 254 34.90 29.31 -2.32
N VAL A 255 33.70 28.87 -1.91
CA VAL A 255 33.15 29.07 -0.57
C VAL A 255 33.51 27.92 0.39
N TYR A 256 33.93 26.77 -0.14
CA TYR A 256 34.15 25.54 0.63
C TYR A 256 35.38 25.61 1.56
N LYS A 257 35.13 25.53 2.87
CA LYS A 257 36.14 25.53 3.94
C LYS A 257 36.26 24.13 4.58
N SER A 258 36.74 23.13 3.83
CA SER A 258 37.00 21.77 4.34
C SER A 258 38.50 21.48 4.53
N THR A 259 38.82 20.28 5.04
CA THR A 259 40.17 19.70 5.08
C THR A 259 40.82 19.67 3.69
N ALA A 260 42.16 19.82 3.65
CA ALA A 260 42.94 19.96 2.41
C ALA A 260 42.80 18.78 1.43
N GLY A 261 42.56 17.56 1.93
CA GLY A 261 42.32 16.36 1.11
C GLY A 261 41.04 16.44 0.28
N SER A 262 39.90 16.67 0.93
CA SER A 262 38.58 16.75 0.28
C SER A 262 38.49 17.89 -0.75
N ARG A 263 39.25 18.97 -0.56
CA ARG A 263 39.35 20.08 -1.51
C ARG A 263 40.14 19.73 -2.78
N THR A 264 41.15 18.87 -2.66
CA THR A 264 41.95 18.40 -3.81
C THR A 264 41.13 17.46 -4.69
N GLU A 265 40.34 16.59 -4.07
CA GLU A 265 39.51 15.63 -4.80
C GLU A 265 38.37 16.30 -5.58
N LEU A 266 37.71 17.30 -4.99
CA LEU A 266 36.70 18.10 -5.67
C LEU A 266 37.30 18.91 -6.84
N LYS A 267 38.54 19.40 -6.71
CA LYS A 267 39.26 20.06 -7.83
C LYS A 267 39.50 19.10 -9.00
N ASN A 268 39.92 17.87 -8.72
CA ASN A 268 40.13 16.87 -9.77
C ASN A 268 38.83 16.56 -10.52
N ILE A 269 37.70 16.43 -9.81
CA ILE A 269 36.37 16.22 -10.43
C ILE A 269 35.99 17.40 -11.33
N LEU A 270 36.27 18.64 -10.91
CA LEU A 270 36.02 19.85 -11.71
C LEU A 270 36.89 19.90 -12.97
N GLU A 271 38.18 19.56 -12.88
CA GLU A 271 39.09 19.51 -14.03
C GLU A 271 38.65 18.46 -15.05
N ASP A 272 38.19 17.30 -14.58
CA ASP A 272 37.65 16.24 -15.45
C ASP A 272 36.34 16.63 -16.12
N LEU A 273 35.48 17.39 -15.42
CA LEU A 273 34.29 17.98 -16.04
C LEU A 273 34.65 19.01 -17.11
N GLU A 274 35.65 19.87 -16.85
CA GLU A 274 36.07 20.90 -17.79
C GLU A 274 36.60 20.30 -19.09
N LYS A 275 37.33 19.16 -19.00
CA LYS A 275 37.78 18.41 -20.17
C LYS A 275 36.63 17.80 -20.97
N LYS A 276 35.56 17.36 -20.32
CA LYS A 276 34.35 16.81 -20.99
C LYS A 276 33.47 17.89 -21.65
N LEU A 277 33.64 19.15 -21.26
CA LEU A 277 32.87 20.29 -21.75
C LEU A 277 33.57 21.07 -22.88
N LYS A 278 34.82 20.75 -23.20
CA LYS A 278 35.61 21.26 -24.34
C LYS A 278 35.47 20.34 -25.55
#